data_AF-A0A9D1M975-F1
#
_entry.id   AF-A0A9D1M975-F1
#
_cell.length_a   1.000
_cell.length_b   1.000
_cell.length_c   1.000
_cell.angle_alpha   90.00
_cell.angle_beta   90.00
_cell.angle_gamma   90.00
#
_symmetry.space_group_name_H-M   'P 1'
#
loop_
_entity.id
_entity.type
_entity.pdbx_description
1 polymer ?
#
loop_
_entity_poly.entity_id
_entity_poly.type
_entity_poly.pdbx_seq_one_letter_code
_entity_poly.pdbx_strand_id
1 'polypeptide(L)' 'IYDDNHVEIFNFGKYKGRPVAEVLRTDTGYYGWIMQGDFALDTKNVLTRIKLRDFNK' A
#
# COMPACT_ATOMS: atom_id res chain seq x y z
N ILE A 1 -5.82 -0.72 -6.48
CA ILE A 1 -6.10 -1.06 -7.90
C ILE A 1 -5.17 -2.20 -8.27
N TYR A 2 -5.53 -3.05 -9.21
CA TYR A 2 -4.63 -4.10 -9.71
C TYR A 2 -4.00 -3.67 -11.04
N ASP A 3 -2.76 -4.08 -11.28
CA ASP A 3 -2.15 -3.99 -12.62
C ASP A 3 -2.60 -5.17 -13.51
N ASP A 4 -2.06 -5.23 -14.73
CA ASP A 4 -2.37 -6.29 -15.70
C ASP A 4 -1.95 -7.69 -15.21
N ASN A 5 -1.03 -7.75 -14.25
CA ASN A 5 -0.55 -8.99 -13.63
C ASN A 5 -1.33 -9.36 -12.35
N HIS A 6 -2.45 -8.70 -12.07
CA HIS A 6 -3.25 -8.87 -10.85
C HIS A 6 -2.47 -8.56 -9.55
N VAL A 7 -1.52 -7.63 -9.59
CA VAL A 7 -0.77 -7.16 -8.42
C VAL A 7 -1.39 -5.87 -7.88
N GLU A 8 -1.59 -5.76 -6.55
CA GLU A 8 -2.07 -4.51 -5.96
C GLU A 8 -1.05 -3.39 -6.18
N ILE A 9 -1.47 -2.32 -6.87
CA ILE A 9 -0.68 -1.12 -7.12
C ILE A 9 -1.32 0.13 -6.52
N PHE A 10 -0.47 1.10 -6.15
CA PHE A 10 -0.91 2.46 -5.85
C PHE A 10 -1.38 3.16 -7.12
N ASN A 11 -2.52 3.82 -7.08
CA ASN A 11 -3.03 4.65 -8.18
C ASN A 11 -2.89 6.16 -7.93
N PHE A 12 -2.25 6.55 -6.83
CA PHE A 12 -2.06 7.93 -6.39
C PHE A 12 -0.66 8.16 -5.83
N GLY A 13 -0.33 9.44 -5.61
CA GLY A 13 0.88 9.86 -4.91
C GLY A 13 2.19 9.52 -5.62
N LYS A 14 3.29 9.63 -4.87
CA LYS A 14 4.68 9.44 -5.36
C LYS A 14 4.91 8.06 -5.98
N TYR A 15 4.22 7.03 -5.49
CA TYR A 15 4.42 5.64 -5.91
C TYR A 15 3.33 5.12 -6.85
N LYS A 16 2.62 6.01 -7.57
CA LYS A 16 1.63 5.61 -8.57
C LYS A 16 2.22 4.60 -9.58
N GLY A 17 1.49 3.52 -9.80
CA GLY A 17 1.89 2.41 -10.67
C GLY A 17 2.82 1.39 -10.03
N ARG A 18 3.26 1.59 -8.78
CA ARG A 18 4.15 0.63 -8.09
C ARG A 18 3.40 -0.37 -7.23
N PRO A 19 3.92 -1.61 -7.08
CA PRO A 19 3.35 -2.61 -6.19
C PRO A 19 3.27 -2.11 -4.75
N VAL A 20 2.09 -2.27 -4.15
CA VAL A 20 1.82 -1.83 -2.78
C VAL A 20 2.76 -2.55 -1.80
N ALA A 21 2.88 -3.88 -1.90
CA ALA A 21 3.74 -4.66 -1.01
C ALA A 21 5.22 -4.21 -1.05
N GLU A 22 5.75 -3.93 -2.24
CA GLU A 22 7.13 -3.45 -2.42
C GLU A 22 7.34 -2.11 -1.71
N VAL A 23 6.44 -1.16 -1.89
CA VAL A 23 6.52 0.18 -1.29
C VAL A 23 6.38 0.08 0.23
N LEU A 24 5.48 -0.76 0.74
CA LEU A 24 5.30 -0.95 2.19
C LEU A 24 6.54 -1.56 2.87
N ARG A 25 7.34 -2.33 2.12
CA ARG A 25 8.61 -2.91 2.59
C ARG A 25 9.78 -1.93 2.50
N THR A 26 9.84 -1.14 1.43
CA THR A 26 10.98 -0.26 1.13
C THR A 26 10.85 1.13 1.75
N ASP A 27 9.64 1.64 1.94
CA ASP A 27 9.35 2.96 2.51
C ASP A 27 8.24 2.86 3.57
N THR A 28 8.66 2.49 4.79
CA THR A 28 7.75 2.43 5.95
C THR A 28 7.21 3.80 6.35
N GLY A 29 7.92 4.89 6.00
CA GLY A 29 7.47 6.26 6.21
C GLY A 29 6.24 6.59 5.36
N TYR A 30 6.21 6.13 4.11
CA TYR A 30 5.05 6.29 3.24
C TYR A 30 3.79 5.61 3.79
N TYR A 31 3.93 4.41 4.36
CA TYR A 31 2.84 3.77 5.09
C TYR A 31 2.35 4.65 6.25
N GLY A 32 3.28 5.15 7.08
CA GLY A 32 2.96 6.03 8.20
C GLY A 32 2.21 7.30 7.77
N TRP A 33 2.66 7.94 6.70
CA TRP A 33 2.01 9.11 6.11
C TRP A 33 0.57 8.82 5.68
N ILE A 34 0.30 7.67 5.05
CA ILE A 34 -1.07 7.28 4.69
C ILE A 34 -1.92 7.00 5.94
N MET A 35 -1.37 6.30 6.92
CA MET A 35 -2.11 5.94 8.14
C MET A 35 -2.47 7.16 8.99
N GLN A 36 -1.60 8.17 9.04
CA GLN A 36 -1.84 9.43 9.76
C GLN A 36 -2.65 10.44 8.94
N GLY A 37 -2.55 10.39 7.61
CA GLY A 37 -3.26 11.29 6.70
C GLY A 37 -4.76 11.05 6.64
N ASP A 38 -5.48 11.96 6.01
CA ASP A 38 -6.91 11.89 5.79
C ASP A 38 -7.25 11.01 4.58
N PHE A 39 -7.12 9.70 4.77
CA PHE A 39 -7.51 8.68 3.80
C PHE A 39 -8.71 7.91 4.31
N ALA A 40 -9.59 7.49 3.39
CA ALA A 40 -10.71 6.62 3.70
C ALA A 40 -10.27 5.39 4.50
N LEU A 41 -11.07 5.01 5.50
CA LEU A 41 -10.76 3.89 6.40
C LEU A 41 -10.49 2.59 5.64
N ASP A 42 -11.24 2.34 4.56
CA ASP A 42 -11.05 1.16 3.71
C ASP A 42 -9.66 1.11 3.08
N THR A 43 -9.13 2.25 2.62
CA THR A 43 -7.76 2.34 2.08
C THR A 43 -6.74 1.96 3.14
N LYS A 44 -6.89 2.49 4.36
CA LYS A 44 -6.00 2.18 5.49
C LYS A 44 -6.06 0.70 5.83
N ASN A 45 -7.27 0.13 5.92
CA ASN A 45 -7.50 -1.28 6.23
C ASN A 45 -6.89 -2.21 5.17
N VAL A 46 -7.04 -1.88 3.88
CA VAL A 46 -6.43 -2.65 2.78
C VAL A 46 -4.91 -2.64 2.87
N LEU A 47 -4.30 -1.47 3.12
CA LEU A 47 -2.85 -1.36 3.26
C LEU A 47 -2.32 -2.16 4.46
N THR A 48 -2.99 -2.09 5.61
CA THR A 48 -2.63 -2.91 6.78
C THR A 48 -2.74 -4.40 6.48
N ARG A 49 -3.79 -4.84 5.79
CA ARG A 49 -3.96 -6.25 5.40
C ARG A 49 -2.83 -6.73 4.49
N ILE A 50 -2.45 -5.92 3.49
CA ILE A 50 -1.35 -6.25 2.58
C ILE A 50 -0.02 -6.35 3.36
N LYS A 51 0.23 -5.41 4.27
CA LYS A 51 1.42 -5.41 5.13
C LYS A 51 1.52 -6.68 5.99
N LEU A 52 0.42 -7.09 6.62
CA LEU A 52 0.37 -8.30 7.45
C LEU A 52 0.53 -9.58 6.60
N ARG A 53 -0.06 -9.62 5.41
CA ARG A 53 0.10 -10.73 4.46
C ARG A 53 1.56 -10.88 4.03
N ASP A 54 2.27 -9.78 3.81
CA ASP A 54 3.68 -9.79 3.42
C ASP A 54 4.61 -10.18 4.58
N PHE A 55 4.28 -9.75 5.80
CA PHE A 55 5.06 -10.09 7.01
C PHE A 55 4.99 -11.59 7.38
N ASN A 56 3.88 -12.26 7.07
CA ASN A 56 3.66 -13.68 7.37
C ASN A 56 4.12 -14.62 6.23
N LYS A 57 4.80 -14.10 5.21
CA LYS A 57 5.45 -14.91 4.17
C LYS A 57 6.91 -15.15 4.51
#